data_AF-A0A7Y5QWD8-F1
#
_entry.id   AF-A0A7Y5QWD8-F1
#
_cell.length_a   1.000
_cell.length_b   1.000
_cell.length_c   1.000
_cell.angle_alpha   90.00
_cell.angle_beta   90.00
_cell.angle_gamma   90.00
#
_symmetry.space_group_name_H-M   'P 1'
#
loop_
_entity.id
_entity.type
_entity.pdbx_description
1 polymer ?
#
loop_
_entity_poly.entity_id
_entity_poly.type
_entity_poly.pdbx_seq_one_letter_code
_entity_poly.pdbx_strand_id
1 'polypeptide(L)'
;MRYPAFVSHEGNATLVEFPDAPGCQTFTRGKQVRERAREAIEGWLEAQLEDRTTPPRPSTRVKPPKGAALDWVAIDPILGVRLALRWAREDAGLTQGALAKKMGISQQAYAKLESPDANLTMETLERAARALGMRVELDLVPRTTGGTATVR
;
A
#
# COMPACT_ATOMS: atom_id res chain seq x y z
N MET A 1 6.37 -2.08 1.42
CA MET A 1 5.25 -2.98 1.08
C MET A 1 5.15 -3.13 -0.43
N ARG A 2 4.63 -4.24 -0.96
CA ARG A 2 4.43 -4.45 -2.40
C ARG A 2 3.06 -5.07 -2.66
N TYR A 3 2.42 -4.70 -3.76
CA TYR A 3 1.17 -5.28 -4.25
C TYR A 3 1.45 -6.14 -5.49
N PRO A 4 0.81 -7.31 -5.60
CA PRO A 4 0.88 -8.06 -6.84
C PRO A 4 0.12 -7.30 -7.94
N ALA A 5 0.65 -7.33 -9.15
CA ALA A 5 0.04 -6.75 -10.32
C ALA A 5 0.04 -7.78 -11.46
N PHE A 6 -1.09 -7.93 -12.13
CA PHE A 6 -1.20 -8.73 -13.34
C PHE A 6 -0.94 -7.83 -14.54
N VAL A 7 0.05 -8.20 -15.35
CA VAL A 7 0.49 -7.42 -16.51
C VAL A 7 0.18 -8.23 -17.76
N SER A 8 -0.70 -7.71 -18.61
CA SER A 8 -1.12 -8.33 -19.87
C SER A 8 -0.94 -7.35 -21.04
N HIS A 9 -0.95 -7.89 -22.27
CA HIS A 9 -0.83 -7.10 -23.48
C HIS A 9 -2.14 -7.12 -24.27
N GLU A 10 -2.63 -5.94 -24.61
CA GLU A 10 -3.82 -5.75 -25.44
C GLU A 10 -3.45 -4.90 -26.66
N GLY A 11 -3.20 -5.57 -27.79
CA GLY A 11 -2.71 -4.91 -29.00
C GLY A 11 -1.36 -4.22 -28.78
N ASN A 12 -1.34 -2.88 -28.83
CA ASN A 12 -0.14 -2.07 -28.60
C ASN A 12 -0.07 -1.45 -27.19
N ALA A 13 -1.02 -1.79 -26.32
CA ALA A 13 -1.07 -1.32 -24.94
C ALA A 13 -0.68 -2.43 -23.97
N THR A 14 -0.16 -2.03 -22.81
CA THR A 14 0.02 -2.91 -21.65
C THR A 14 -1.06 -2.54 -20.64
N LEU A 15 -1.84 -3.53 -20.21
CA LEU A 15 -2.80 -3.44 -19.14
C LEU A 15 -2.13 -3.93 -17.85
N VAL A 16 -2.34 -3.18 -16.76
CA VAL A 16 -1.93 -3.59 -15.42
C VAL A 16 -3.15 -3.56 -14.51
N GLU A 17 -3.42 -4.69 -13.86
CA GLU A 17 -4.53 -4.87 -12.92
C GLU A 17 -4.01 -5.33 -11.55
N PHE A 18 -4.71 -4.93 -10.49
CA PHE A 18 -4.34 -5.31 -9.12
C PHE A 18 -5.42 -6.24 -8.53
N PRO A 19 -5.14 -7.54 -8.30
CA PRO A 19 -6.14 -8.49 -7.80
C PRO A 19 -6.65 -8.13 -6.40
N ASP A 20 -5.82 -7.47 -5.59
CA ASP A 20 -6.18 -7.02 -4.25
C ASP A 20 -6.76 -5.60 -4.24
N ALA A 21 -6.96 -4.96 -5.39
CA ALA A 21 -7.56 -3.63 -5.46
C ALA A 21 -8.64 -3.61 -6.54
N PRO A 22 -9.88 -4.04 -6.21
CA PRO A 22 -10.97 -4.10 -7.16
C PRO A 22 -11.20 -2.75 -7.86
N GLY A 23 -11.21 -2.78 -9.19
CA GLY A 23 -11.36 -1.58 -10.03
C GLY A 23 -10.08 -0.76 -10.21
N CYS A 24 -8.97 -1.10 -9.53
CA CYS A 24 -7.68 -0.47 -9.76
C CYS A 24 -6.98 -1.12 -10.97
N GLN A 25 -6.90 -0.35 -12.05
CA GLN A 25 -6.19 -0.75 -13.27
C GLN A 25 -5.60 0.47 -13.98
N THR A 26 -4.61 0.23 -14.82
CA THR A 26 -4.06 1.27 -15.71
C THR A 26 -3.68 0.70 -17.06
N PHE A 27 -3.79 1.54 -18.08
CA PHE A 27 -3.34 1.23 -19.43
C PHE A 27 -2.21 2.16 -19.80
N THR A 28 -1.12 1.60 -20.32
CA THR A 28 -0.03 2.42 -20.83
C THR A 28 0.46 1.94 -22.18
N ARG A 29 0.87 2.90 -23.00
CA ARG A 29 1.61 2.67 -24.23
C ARG A 29 3.04 3.11 -23.98
N GLY A 30 4.00 2.20 -24.14
CA GLY A 30 5.43 2.50 -23.97
C GLY A 30 6.07 1.83 -22.75
N LYS A 31 7.20 2.38 -22.30
CA LYS A 31 8.12 1.70 -21.36
C LYS A 31 7.86 1.99 -19.87
N GLN A 32 6.96 2.92 -19.53
CA GLN A 32 6.70 3.38 -18.15
C GLN A 32 5.64 2.52 -17.41
N VAL A 33 5.59 1.22 -17.68
CA VAL A 33 4.57 0.32 -17.10
C VAL A 33 4.58 0.34 -15.56
N ARG A 34 5.75 0.22 -14.96
CA ARG A 34 5.89 0.16 -13.49
C ARG A 34 5.53 1.46 -12.79
N GLU A 35 5.89 2.60 -13.38
CA GLU A 35 5.58 3.93 -12.84
C GLU A 35 4.08 4.17 -12.85
N ARG A 36 3.43 3.92 -13.99
CA ARG A 36 1.97 4.05 -14.11
C ARG A 36 1.20 3.08 -13.22
N ALA A 37 1.69 1.85 -13.10
CA ALA A 37 1.13 0.88 -12.18
C ALA A 37 1.21 1.37 -10.73
N ARG A 38 2.37 1.92 -10.33
CA ARG A 38 2.59 2.48 -9.00
C ARG A 38 1.64 3.65 -8.72
N GLU A 39 1.55 4.61 -9.62
CA GLU A 39 0.63 5.75 -9.51
C GLU A 39 -0.82 5.28 -9.33
N ALA A 40 -1.25 4.28 -10.11
CA ALA A 40 -2.61 3.76 -10.06
C ALA A 40 -2.95 3.11 -8.72
N ILE A 41 -2.08 2.25 -8.19
CA ILE A 41 -2.33 1.58 -6.91
C ILE A 41 -2.20 2.53 -5.73
N GLU A 42 -1.25 3.47 -5.74
CA GLU A 42 -1.11 4.47 -4.69
C GLU A 42 -2.33 5.39 -4.64
N GLY A 43 -2.79 5.90 -5.78
CA GLY A 43 -3.99 6.73 -5.84
C GLY A 43 -5.26 5.99 -5.41
N TRP A 44 -5.39 4.70 -5.77
CA TRP A 44 -6.51 3.88 -5.29
C TRP A 44 -6.49 3.70 -3.77
N LEU A 45 -5.32 3.41 -3.19
CA LEU A 45 -5.15 3.26 -1.74
C LEU A 45 -5.41 4.56 -0.98
N GLU A 46 -4.95 5.68 -1.51
CA GLU A 46 -5.19 7.01 -0.94
C GLU A 46 -6.68 7.37 -0.92
N ALA A 47 -7.40 7.07 -2.01
CA ALA A 47 -8.86 7.26 -2.06
C ALA A 47 -9.57 6.42 -0.98
N GLN A 48 -9.17 5.16 -0.76
CA GLN A 48 -9.72 4.34 0.33
C GLN A 48 -9.42 4.95 1.72
N LEU A 49 -8.21 5.48 1.92
CA LEU A 49 -7.84 6.13 3.18
C LEU A 49 -8.68 7.38 3.45
N GLU A 50 -8.93 8.19 2.42
CA GLU A 50 -9.77 9.40 2.46
C GLU A 50 -11.23 9.06 2.76
N ASP A 51 -11.79 8.04 2.08
CA ASP A 51 -13.14 7.51 2.30
C ASP A 51 -13.30 6.78 3.64
N ARG A 52 -12.21 6.66 4.41
CA ARG A 52 -12.17 5.94 5.70
C ARG A 52 -12.53 4.46 5.58
N THR A 53 -12.36 3.88 4.40
CA THR A 53 -12.50 2.44 4.17
C THR A 53 -11.17 1.74 4.41
N THR A 54 -11.20 0.51 4.89
CA THR A 54 -9.97 -0.27 5.07
C THR A 54 -9.69 -1.02 3.78
N PRO A 55 -8.66 -0.63 2.99
CA PRO A 55 -8.27 -1.39 1.82
C PRO A 55 -7.81 -2.79 2.24
N PRO A 56 -8.01 -3.81 1.40
CA PRO A 56 -7.52 -5.15 1.67
C PRO A 56 -5.98 -5.18 1.69
N ARG A 57 -5.43 -6.17 2.39
CA ARG A 57 -3.98 -6.39 2.44
C ARG A 57 -3.50 -6.98 1.12
N PRO A 58 -2.28 -6.65 0.65
CA PRO A 58 -1.70 -7.28 -0.52
C PRO A 58 -1.52 -8.78 -0.28
N SER A 59 -1.98 -9.58 -1.22
CA SER A 59 -1.78 -11.02 -1.22
C SER A 59 -0.30 -11.36 -1.39
N THR A 60 0.21 -12.25 -0.56
CA THR A 60 1.62 -12.71 -0.61
C THR A 60 1.84 -13.82 -1.65
N ARG A 61 0.75 -14.48 -2.07
CA ARG A 61 0.76 -15.52 -3.10
C ARG A 61 -0.48 -15.38 -3.96
N VAL A 62 -0.26 -15.08 -5.23
CA VAL A 62 -1.31 -15.03 -6.26
C VAL A 62 -0.83 -15.72 -7.52
N LYS A 63 -1.78 -16.23 -8.32
CA LYS A 63 -1.50 -16.79 -9.63
C LYS A 63 -2.10 -15.87 -10.69
N PRO A 64 -1.31 -15.36 -11.65
CA PRO A 64 -1.86 -14.54 -12.71
C PRO A 64 -2.80 -15.37 -13.62
N PRO A 65 -3.83 -14.75 -14.21
CA PRO A 65 -4.68 -15.40 -15.20
C PRO A 65 -3.88 -15.76 -16.45
N LYS A 66 -4.44 -16.63 -17.30
CA LYS A 66 -3.79 -17.07 -18.54
C LYS A 66 -3.50 -15.86 -19.43
N GLY A 67 -2.24 -15.68 -19.83
CA GLY A 67 -1.80 -14.58 -20.68
C GLY A 67 -1.32 -13.33 -19.93
N ALA A 68 -1.39 -13.31 -18.60
CA ALA A 68 -0.80 -12.26 -17.78
C ALA A 68 0.48 -12.73 -17.08
N ALA A 69 1.45 -11.81 -16.93
CA ALA A 69 2.60 -11.97 -16.06
C ALA A 69 2.31 -11.38 -14.67
N LEU A 70 3.00 -11.88 -13.64
CA LEU A 70 2.97 -11.31 -12.30
C LEU A 70 4.15 -10.35 -12.11
N ASP A 71 3.87 -9.10 -11.76
CA ASP A 71 4.86 -8.16 -11.24
C ASP A 71 4.53 -7.78 -9.79
N TRP A 72 5.54 -7.33 -9.05
CA TRP A 72 5.40 -6.83 -7.68
C TRP A 72 5.68 -5.33 -7.65
N VAL A 73 4.63 -4.55 -7.44
CA VAL A 73 4.69 -3.09 -7.44
C VAL A 73 4.90 -2.61 -6.01
N ALA A 74 6.06 -2.00 -5.75
CA ALA A 74 6.34 -1.37 -4.46
C ALA A 74 5.60 -0.02 -4.39
N ILE A 75 4.96 0.22 -3.24
CA ILE A 75 4.35 1.52 -2.93
C ILE A 75 5.29 2.35 -2.05
N ASP A 76 4.96 3.63 -1.92
CA ASP A 76 5.58 4.57 -1.00
C ASP A 76 5.61 3.99 0.43
N PRO A 77 6.77 4.03 1.11
CA PRO A 77 6.90 3.47 2.45
C PRO A 77 6.02 4.18 3.48
N ILE A 78 5.79 5.50 3.37
CA ILE A 78 4.94 6.23 4.32
C ILE A 78 3.48 5.81 4.14
N LEU A 79 3.01 5.70 2.89
CA LEU A 79 1.69 5.13 2.60
C LEU A 79 1.57 3.71 3.17
N GLY A 80 2.58 2.86 2.97
CA GLY A 80 2.62 1.51 3.52
C GLY A 80 2.54 1.47 5.05
N VAL A 81 3.21 2.40 5.75
CA VAL A 81 3.13 2.52 7.22
C VAL A 81 1.73 2.91 7.67
N ARG A 82 1.07 3.84 6.99
CA ARG A 82 -0.31 4.26 7.32
C ARG A 82 -1.30 3.10 7.17
N LEU A 83 -1.18 2.35 6.08
CA LEU A 83 -1.98 1.15 5.86
C LEU A 83 -1.75 0.12 6.97
N ALA A 84 -0.49 -0.14 7.32
CA ALA A 84 -0.14 -1.06 8.41
C ALA A 84 -0.72 -0.61 9.76
N LEU A 85 -0.69 0.69 10.07
CA LEU A 85 -1.28 1.23 11.29
C LEU A 85 -2.81 1.05 11.31
N ARG A 86 -3.50 1.39 10.20
CA ARG A 86 -4.95 1.19 10.07
C ARG A 86 -5.33 -0.27 10.23
N TRP A 87 -4.63 -1.17 9.55
CA TRP A 87 -4.83 -2.62 9.65
C TRP A 87 -4.62 -3.14 11.06
N ALA A 88 -3.54 -2.75 11.73
CA ALA A 88 -3.28 -3.17 13.11
C ALA A 88 -4.35 -2.67 14.08
N ARG A 89 -4.88 -1.45 13.86
CA ARG A 89 -6.00 -0.92 14.64
C ARG A 89 -7.28 -1.72 14.42
N GLU A 90 -7.61 -2.03 13.18
CA GLU A 90 -8.79 -2.84 12.80
C GLU A 90 -8.69 -4.27 13.35
N ASP A 91 -7.52 -4.91 13.27
CA ASP A 91 -7.27 -6.25 13.80
C ASP A 91 -7.43 -6.29 15.34
N ALA A 92 -7.08 -5.19 16.01
CA ALA A 92 -7.31 -5.02 17.44
C ALA A 92 -8.77 -4.69 17.80
N GLY A 93 -9.67 -4.56 16.81
CA GLY A 93 -11.08 -4.20 17.00
C GLY A 93 -11.27 -2.79 17.55
N LEU A 94 -10.31 -1.88 17.35
CA LEU A 94 -10.32 -0.55 17.94
C LEU A 94 -10.87 0.49 16.96
N THR A 95 -11.75 1.36 17.44
CA THR A 95 -12.05 2.60 16.73
C THR A 95 -10.86 3.56 16.79
N GLN A 96 -10.82 4.56 15.90
CA GLN A 96 -9.82 5.62 15.95
C GLN A 96 -9.81 6.33 17.32
N GLY A 97 -10.97 6.60 17.90
CA GLY A 97 -11.08 7.22 19.22
C GLY A 97 -10.57 6.33 20.34
N ALA A 98 -10.80 5.02 20.27
CA ALA A 98 -10.31 4.07 21.27
C ALA A 98 -8.78 3.99 21.28
N LEU A 99 -8.15 3.93 20.11
CA LEU A 99 -6.69 3.94 20.02
C LEU A 99 -6.10 5.31 20.38
N ALA A 100 -6.74 6.41 19.96
CA ALA A 100 -6.35 7.76 20.38
C ALA A 100 -6.32 7.90 21.90
N LYS A 101 -7.35 7.38 22.59
CA LYS A 101 -7.41 7.35 24.07
C LYS A 101 -6.25 6.55 24.68
N LYS A 102 -5.91 5.39 24.11
CA LYS A 102 -4.73 4.61 24.56
C LYS A 102 -3.41 5.34 24.34
N MET A 103 -3.31 6.14 23.27
CA MET A 103 -2.13 6.95 22.95
C MET A 103 -2.06 8.27 23.73
N GLY A 104 -3.12 8.65 24.45
CA GLY A 104 -3.22 9.92 25.16
C GLY A 104 -3.34 11.14 24.23
N ILE A 105 -3.97 11.00 23.06
CA ILE A 105 -4.18 12.09 22.09
C ILE A 105 -5.65 12.23 21.71
N SER A 106 -6.03 13.32 21.04
CA SER A 106 -7.40 13.50 20.54
C SER A 106 -7.69 12.55 19.36
N GLN A 107 -8.96 12.23 19.15
CA GLN A 107 -9.39 11.46 17.98
C GLN A 107 -9.01 12.18 16.67
N GLN A 108 -9.13 13.51 16.60
CA GLN A 108 -8.73 14.24 15.38
C GLN A 108 -7.22 14.14 15.13
N ALA A 109 -6.40 14.17 16.19
CA ALA A 109 -4.96 13.99 16.07
C ALA A 109 -4.62 12.58 15.57
N TYR A 110 -5.30 11.55 16.07
CA TYR A 110 -5.11 10.18 15.58
C TYR A 110 -5.60 10.00 14.14
N ALA A 111 -6.77 10.55 13.79
CA ALA A 111 -7.33 10.42 12.44
C ALA A 111 -6.36 10.95 11.38
N LYS A 112 -5.66 12.06 11.67
CA LYS A 112 -4.60 12.58 10.80
C LYS A 112 -3.50 11.54 10.54
N LEU A 113 -3.12 10.73 11.52
CA LEU A 113 -2.07 9.72 11.35
C LEU A 113 -2.43 8.66 10.28
N GLU A 114 -3.72 8.42 10.05
CA GLU A 114 -4.23 7.50 9.02
C GLU A 114 -4.62 8.22 7.72
N SER A 115 -4.41 9.53 7.60
CA SER A 115 -4.74 10.34 6.42
C SER A 115 -3.52 10.55 5.51
N PRO A 116 -3.73 10.78 4.20
CA PRO A 116 -2.64 11.04 3.23
C PRO A 116 -1.75 12.25 3.55
N ASP A 117 -2.27 13.26 4.26
CA ASP A 117 -1.60 14.56 4.40
C ASP A 117 -0.78 14.74 5.69
N ALA A 118 -0.82 13.80 6.63
CA ALA A 118 -0.15 14.00 7.90
C ALA A 118 1.32 13.61 7.88
N ASN A 119 2.16 14.42 8.54
CA ASN A 119 3.54 14.06 8.81
C ASN A 119 3.63 13.04 9.95
N LEU A 120 3.87 11.77 9.60
CA LEU A 120 4.02 10.68 10.56
C LEU A 120 5.47 10.53 11.00
N THR A 121 5.77 10.93 12.24
CA THR A 121 7.11 10.77 12.82
C THR A 121 7.32 9.35 13.35
N MET A 122 8.58 8.90 13.41
CA MET A 122 8.93 7.60 14.01
C MET A 122 8.47 7.50 15.47
N GLU A 123 8.65 8.56 16.26
CA GLU A 123 8.17 8.61 17.65
C GLU A 123 6.65 8.39 17.74
N THR A 124 5.88 9.01 16.85
CA THR A 124 4.42 8.85 16.80
C THR A 124 4.04 7.42 16.43
N LEU A 125 4.72 6.84 15.45
CA LEU A 125 4.52 5.46 15.02
C LEU A 125 4.82 4.48 16.17
N GLU A 126 5.93 4.65 16.88
CA GLU A 126 6.27 3.82 18.03
C GLU A 126 5.25 3.94 19.17
N ARG A 127 4.76 5.16 19.45
CA ARG A 127 3.70 5.37 20.44
C ARG A 127 2.42 4.63 20.07
N ALA A 128 2.04 4.68 18.79
CA ALA A 128 0.87 3.96 18.29
C ALA A 128 1.06 2.44 18.38
N ALA A 129 2.24 1.93 17.97
CA ALA A 129 2.60 0.53 18.08
C ALA A 129 2.53 0.05 19.54
N ARG A 130 3.12 0.80 20.48
CA ARG A 130 3.04 0.46 21.92
C ARG A 130 1.60 0.42 22.44
N ALA A 131 0.76 1.38 22.03
CA ALA A 131 -0.66 1.40 22.40
C ALA A 131 -1.45 0.20 21.83
N LEU A 132 -0.96 -0.39 20.74
CA LEU A 132 -1.46 -1.62 20.12
C LEU A 132 -0.81 -2.89 20.69
N GLY A 133 0.17 -2.79 21.60
CA GLY A 133 0.93 -3.95 22.09
C GLY A 133 1.91 -4.51 21.05
N MET A 134 2.30 -3.71 20.07
CA MET A 134 3.18 -4.05 18.96
C MET A 134 4.51 -3.30 19.04
N ARG A 135 5.46 -3.68 18.18
CA ARG A 135 6.73 -2.96 17.98
C ARG A 135 6.92 -2.62 16.51
N VAL A 136 7.71 -1.58 16.23
CA VAL A 136 8.10 -1.23 14.87
C VAL A 136 9.36 -2.01 14.50
N GLU A 137 9.37 -2.59 13.31
CA GLU A 137 10.51 -3.28 12.71
C GLU A 137 10.72 -2.73 11.30
N LEU A 138 11.96 -2.44 10.92
CA LEU A 138 12.31 -1.77 9.67
C LEU A 138 13.48 -2.47 9.00
N ASP A 139 13.32 -2.76 7.70
CA ASP A 139 14.37 -3.33 6.86
C ASP A 139 14.75 -2.37 5.73
N LEU A 140 16.04 -2.16 5.55
CA LEU A 140 16.58 -1.49 4.37
C LEU A 140 16.83 -2.52 3.28
N VAL A 141 16.23 -2.31 2.11
CA VAL A 141 16.39 -3.19 0.95
C VAL A 141 17.16 -2.49 -0.17
N PRO A 142 17.93 -3.21 -1.00
CA PRO A 142 18.57 -2.63 -2.17
C PRO A 142 17.55 -1.96 -3.09
N ARG A 143 17.90 -0.79 -3.62
CA ARG A 143 17.11 -0.15 -4.69
C ARG A 143 17.14 -1.07 -5.90
N THR A 144 15.98 -1.57 -6.33
CA THR A 144 15.88 -2.34 -7.57
C THR A 144 15.93 -1.36 -8.74
N THR A 145 17.13 -1.10 -9.27
CA THR A 145 17.26 -0.52 -10.61
C THR A 145 16.72 -1.55 -11.58
N GLY A 146 15.73 -1.18 -12.40
CA GLY A 146 15.12 -2.07 -13.38
C GLY A 146 16.18 -2.66 -14.31
N GLY A 147 16.61 -3.89 -14.00
CA GLY A 147 17.43 -4.69 -14.87
C GLY A 147 16.58 -5.12 -16.05
N THR A 148 16.93 -4.63 -17.24
CA THR A 148 16.59 -5.25 -18.51
C THR A 148 16.77 -6.76 -18.36
N ALA A 149 15.66 -7.50 -18.35
CA ALA A 149 15.70 -8.94 -18.53
C ALA A 149 16.22 -9.19 -19.95
N THR A 150 17.54 -9.31 -20.09
CA THR A 150 18.14 -9.94 -21.26
C THR A 150 17.74 -11.41 -21.17
N VAL A 151 16.73 -11.77 -21.96
CA VAL A 151 16.41 -13.16 -22.29
C VAL A 151 17.67 -13.77 -22.90
N ARG A 152 18.19 -14.83 -22.27
CA ARG A 152 19.07 -15.81 -22.90
C ARG A 152 18.23 -16.99 -23.34
#